data_AF-A0A0C7MUG9-F1
#
_entry.id   AF-A0A0C7MUG9-F1
#
_cell.length_a   1.000
_cell.length_b   1.000
_cell.length_c   1.000
_cell.angle_alpha   90.00
_cell.angle_beta   90.00
_cell.angle_gamma   90.00
#
_symmetry.space_group_name_H-M   'P 1'
#
loop_
_entity.id
_entity.type
_entity.pdbx_description
1 polymer ?
#
loop_
_entity_poly.entity_id
_entity_poly.type
_entity_poly.pdbx_seq_one_letter_code
_entity_poly.pdbx_strand_id
1 'polypeptide(L)'
;MNVWIAASDGNLEKVESFFSAGFGPESKDPNGYTPIHAAAAYGHIELLRKLCSAPYSGDINVRDGDGDTPLHHCEDLTTGRVIVEELNADWTLKNNEGKTALEVLEEDVEFPELIDYLREKSGVVQQSDDGIDNEQMAQFKDNLRYTLENEPESNDPESSARRQKIQQILDGGNAEQELEQYIRELIRSQWTETETEDSGAKRRRG
;
A
#
# COMPACT_ATOMS: atom_id res chain seq x y z
N MET A 1 -26.83 -23.92 9.92
CA MET A 1 -25.64 -23.79 9.07
C MET A 1 -26.08 -23.09 7.80
N ASN A 2 -25.40 -22.03 7.42
CA ASN A 2 -25.69 -21.22 6.22
C ASN A 2 -24.46 -21.27 5.29
N VAL A 3 -24.56 -20.67 4.11
CA VAL A 3 -23.54 -20.81 3.05
C VAL A 3 -22.20 -20.15 3.42
N TRP A 4 -22.22 -19.05 4.17
CA TRP A 4 -21.00 -18.40 4.65
C TRP A 4 -20.29 -19.17 5.77
N ILE A 5 -21.02 -19.83 6.69
CA ILE A 5 -20.40 -20.76 7.65
C ILE A 5 -19.79 -21.97 6.92
N ALA A 6 -20.47 -22.51 5.90
CA ALA A 6 -19.88 -23.58 5.10
C ALA A 6 -18.61 -23.14 4.38
N ALA A 7 -18.56 -21.88 3.94
CA ALA A 7 -17.38 -21.29 3.31
C ALA A 7 -16.24 -21.01 4.31
N SER A 8 -16.54 -20.55 5.53
CA SER A 8 -15.55 -20.38 6.60
C SER A 8 -14.96 -21.72 7.07
N ASP A 9 -15.70 -22.81 6.91
CA ASP A 9 -15.23 -24.17 7.17
C ASP A 9 -14.44 -24.77 5.98
N GLY A 10 -14.37 -24.06 4.83
CA GLY A 10 -13.76 -24.57 3.59
C GLY A 10 -14.52 -25.74 2.97
N ASN A 11 -15.78 -25.96 3.38
CA ASN A 11 -16.55 -27.14 2.98
C ASN A 11 -17.20 -26.93 1.62
N LEU A 12 -16.43 -27.20 0.56
CA LEU A 12 -16.86 -27.05 -0.83
C LEU A 12 -18.17 -27.79 -1.12
N GLU A 13 -18.30 -29.06 -0.71
CA GLU A 13 -19.51 -29.86 -0.98
C GLU A 13 -20.78 -29.21 -0.40
N LYS A 14 -20.70 -28.66 0.81
CA LYS A 14 -21.82 -27.95 1.42
C LYS A 14 -22.11 -26.64 0.70
N VAL A 15 -21.08 -25.88 0.31
CA VAL A 15 -21.26 -24.65 -0.46
C VAL A 15 -21.97 -24.94 -1.78
N GLU A 16 -21.57 -25.99 -2.51
CA GLU A 16 -22.22 -26.40 -3.76
C GLU A 16 -23.66 -26.89 -3.55
N SER A 17 -23.93 -27.57 -2.43
CA SER A 17 -25.30 -27.94 -2.05
C SER A 17 -26.17 -26.71 -1.79
N PHE A 18 -25.64 -25.66 -1.15
CA PHE A 18 -26.35 -24.40 -0.98
C PHE A 18 -26.56 -23.69 -2.32
N PHE A 19 -25.60 -23.73 -3.23
CA PHE A 19 -25.77 -23.11 -4.56
C PHE A 19 -26.86 -23.79 -5.38
N SER A 20 -26.97 -25.12 -5.26
CA SER A 20 -28.08 -25.88 -5.82
C SER A 20 -29.45 -25.49 -5.23
N ALA A 21 -29.46 -24.91 -4.03
CA ALA A 21 -30.66 -24.39 -3.36
C ALA A 21 -30.95 -22.90 -3.68
N GLY A 22 -30.23 -22.30 -4.63
CA GLY A 22 -30.45 -20.92 -5.09
C GLY A 22 -29.55 -19.86 -4.46
N PHE A 23 -28.59 -20.26 -3.63
CA PHE A 23 -27.51 -19.37 -3.21
C PHE A 23 -26.46 -19.24 -4.33
N GLY A 24 -25.56 -18.28 -4.18
CA GLY A 24 -24.45 -18.05 -5.09
C GLY A 24 -23.27 -17.42 -4.38
N PRO A 25 -22.16 -17.21 -5.09
CA PRO A 25 -20.92 -16.67 -4.52
C PRO A 25 -21.09 -15.29 -3.89
N GLU A 26 -22.07 -14.50 -4.35
CA GLU A 26 -22.38 -13.16 -3.84
C GLU A 26 -23.64 -13.13 -2.96
N SER A 27 -24.13 -14.28 -2.50
CA SER A 27 -25.22 -14.31 -1.53
C SER A 27 -24.81 -13.65 -0.23
N LYS A 28 -25.36 -12.46 0.02
CA LYS A 28 -25.04 -11.62 1.17
C LYS A 28 -25.81 -12.06 2.42
N ASP A 29 -25.13 -12.03 3.55
CA ASP A 29 -25.77 -12.03 4.87
C ASP A 29 -26.33 -10.63 5.21
N PRO A 30 -26.94 -10.41 6.40
CA PRO A 30 -27.48 -9.10 6.78
C PRO A 30 -26.46 -7.96 6.82
N ASN A 31 -25.16 -8.26 6.97
CA ASN A 31 -24.07 -7.29 6.96
C ASN A 31 -23.42 -7.17 5.59
N GLY A 32 -23.99 -7.78 4.55
CA GLY A 32 -23.40 -7.75 3.22
C GLY A 32 -22.31 -8.80 2.97
N TYR A 33 -21.94 -9.59 3.99
CA TYR A 33 -20.84 -10.54 3.96
C TYR A 33 -21.18 -11.73 3.06
N THR A 34 -20.24 -12.18 2.23
CA THR A 34 -20.48 -13.23 1.21
C THR A 34 -19.63 -14.48 1.46
N PRO A 35 -19.96 -15.62 0.83
CA PRO A 35 -19.09 -16.79 0.79
C PRO A 35 -17.66 -16.49 0.33
N ILE A 36 -17.45 -15.53 -0.57
CA ILE A 36 -16.10 -15.13 -1.01
C ILE A 36 -15.33 -14.47 0.13
N HIS A 37 -15.96 -13.56 0.89
CA HIS A 37 -15.34 -12.95 2.07
C HIS A 37 -14.93 -14.03 3.09
N ALA A 38 -15.84 -14.97 3.40
CA ALA A 38 -15.56 -16.06 4.33
C ALA A 38 -14.40 -16.96 3.85
N ALA A 39 -14.36 -17.30 2.56
CA ALA A 39 -13.28 -18.12 2.02
C ALA A 39 -11.93 -17.38 2.07
N ALA A 40 -11.91 -16.07 1.85
CA ALA A 40 -10.71 -15.24 1.95
C ALA A 40 -10.21 -15.07 3.38
N ALA A 41 -11.11 -14.78 4.33
CA ALA A 41 -10.75 -14.57 5.72
C ALA A 41 -10.11 -15.80 6.36
N TYR A 42 -10.62 -16.98 6.03
CA TYR A 42 -10.13 -18.24 6.61
C TYR A 42 -9.12 -18.98 5.71
N GLY A 43 -8.63 -18.35 4.64
CA GLY A 43 -7.57 -18.91 3.80
C GLY A 43 -7.95 -20.14 2.97
N HIS A 44 -9.23 -20.30 2.64
CA HIS A 44 -9.72 -21.44 1.85
C HIS A 44 -9.53 -21.23 0.36
N ILE A 45 -8.26 -21.25 -0.07
CA ILE A 45 -7.82 -20.96 -1.44
C ILE A 45 -8.56 -21.78 -2.50
N GLU A 46 -8.72 -23.10 -2.31
CA GLU A 46 -9.40 -23.95 -3.29
C GLU A 46 -10.88 -23.56 -3.46
N LEU A 47 -11.55 -23.20 -2.36
CA LEU A 47 -12.91 -22.71 -2.40
C LEU A 47 -12.97 -21.34 -3.08
N LEU A 48 -12.06 -20.43 -2.74
CA LEU A 48 -11.92 -19.10 -3.36
C LEU A 48 -11.79 -19.19 -4.89
N ARG A 49 -10.87 -20.04 -5.37
CA ARG A 49 -10.67 -20.30 -6.80
C ARG A 49 -11.95 -20.81 -7.46
N LYS A 50 -12.65 -21.75 -6.81
CA LYS A 50 -13.92 -22.27 -7.32
C LYS A 50 -14.98 -21.19 -7.41
N LEU A 51 -15.16 -20.39 -6.35
CA LEU A 51 -16.16 -19.33 -6.28
C LEU A 51 -15.97 -18.26 -7.37
N CYS A 52 -14.71 -17.92 -7.70
CA CYS A 52 -14.39 -16.88 -8.67
C CYS A 52 -14.22 -17.41 -10.11
N SER A 53 -14.10 -18.72 -10.30
CA SER A 53 -13.97 -19.34 -11.62
C SER A 53 -15.33 -19.80 -12.17
N ALA A 54 -15.37 -20.13 -13.47
CA ALA A 54 -16.52 -20.79 -14.05
C ALA A 54 -16.82 -22.12 -13.32
N PRO A 55 -18.09 -22.45 -13.03
CA PRO A 55 -19.31 -21.80 -13.54
C PRO A 55 -19.86 -20.67 -12.65
N TYR A 56 -19.27 -20.40 -11.48
CA TYR A 56 -19.85 -19.47 -10.50
C TYR A 56 -19.51 -18.01 -10.81
N SER A 57 -18.27 -17.74 -11.27
CA SER A 57 -17.83 -16.42 -11.75
C SER A 57 -18.14 -15.29 -10.77
N GLY A 58 -18.00 -15.53 -9.47
CA GLY A 58 -18.21 -14.50 -8.45
C GLY A 58 -17.14 -13.41 -8.51
N ASP A 59 -17.54 -12.18 -8.16
CA ASP A 59 -16.62 -11.04 -8.13
C ASP A 59 -15.73 -11.06 -6.89
N ILE A 60 -14.40 -11.14 -7.08
CA ILE A 60 -13.42 -11.06 -5.99
C ILE A 60 -13.36 -9.66 -5.34
N ASN A 61 -13.91 -8.63 -5.99
CA ASN A 61 -13.99 -7.26 -5.49
C ASN A 61 -15.36 -6.94 -4.88
N VAL A 62 -16.20 -7.96 -4.64
CA VAL A 62 -17.50 -7.79 -3.99
C VAL A 62 -17.33 -7.05 -2.67
N ARG A 63 -18.23 -6.10 -2.38
CA ARG A 63 -18.21 -5.32 -1.15
C ARG A 63 -19.27 -5.78 -0.16
N ASP A 64 -18.88 -5.93 1.10
CA ASP A 64 -19.81 -6.11 2.21
C ASP A 64 -20.49 -4.78 2.63
N GLY A 65 -21.14 -4.77 3.79
CA GLY A 65 -21.87 -3.63 4.33
C GLY A 65 -20.97 -2.48 4.77
N ASP A 66 -19.71 -2.76 5.14
CA ASP A 66 -18.71 -1.77 5.51
C ASP A 66 -17.89 -1.32 4.28
N GLY A 67 -18.22 -1.86 3.11
CA GLY A 67 -17.55 -1.55 1.86
C GLY A 67 -16.24 -2.32 1.68
N ASP A 68 -15.92 -3.21 2.62
CA ASP A 68 -14.73 -4.04 2.60
C ASP A 68 -14.84 -5.08 1.49
N THR A 69 -13.71 -5.34 0.84
CA THR A 69 -13.56 -6.43 -0.13
C THR A 69 -13.03 -7.69 0.56
N PRO A 70 -13.10 -8.88 -0.06
CA PRO A 70 -12.46 -10.08 0.46
C PRO A 70 -10.98 -9.91 0.83
N LEU A 71 -10.24 -9.01 0.16
CA LEU A 71 -8.84 -8.72 0.49
C LEU A 71 -8.69 -7.98 1.84
N HIS A 72 -9.66 -7.15 2.25
CA HIS A 72 -9.64 -6.44 3.54
C HIS A 72 -9.73 -7.42 4.73
N HIS A 73 -10.42 -8.56 4.52
CA HIS A 73 -10.58 -9.59 5.54
C HIS A 73 -9.46 -10.65 5.50
N CYS A 74 -8.47 -10.53 4.60
CA CYS A 74 -7.45 -11.56 4.42
C CYS A 74 -6.35 -11.49 5.49
N GLU A 75 -6.05 -12.63 6.11
CA GLU A 75 -5.11 -12.73 7.23
C GLU A 75 -3.82 -13.52 6.89
N ASP A 76 -3.70 -14.03 5.66
CA ASP A 76 -2.58 -14.90 5.25
C ASP A 76 -1.96 -14.45 3.92
N LEU A 77 -0.62 -14.46 3.85
CA LEU A 77 0.14 -14.09 2.67
C LEU A 77 -0.21 -14.97 1.46
N THR A 78 -0.36 -16.28 1.65
CA THR A 78 -0.61 -17.21 0.53
C THR A 78 -1.95 -16.89 -0.12
N THR A 79 -2.96 -16.67 0.72
CA THR A 79 -4.31 -16.31 0.30
C THR A 79 -4.33 -14.93 -0.35
N GLY A 80 -3.67 -13.93 0.24
CA GLY A 80 -3.54 -12.60 -0.34
C GLY A 80 -2.89 -12.62 -1.72
N ARG A 81 -1.84 -13.42 -1.93
CA ARG A 81 -1.21 -13.62 -3.24
C ARG A 81 -2.17 -14.22 -4.26
N VAL A 82 -2.97 -15.23 -3.88
CA VAL A 82 -3.97 -15.82 -4.78
C VAL A 82 -5.02 -14.79 -5.17
N ILE A 83 -5.57 -14.06 -4.19
CA ILE A 83 -6.57 -13.01 -4.42
C ILE A 83 -6.05 -11.96 -5.40
N VAL A 84 -4.81 -11.53 -5.20
CA VAL A 84 -4.18 -10.47 -5.97
C VAL A 84 -3.71 -10.94 -7.36
N GLU A 85 -2.98 -12.05 -7.44
CA GLU A 85 -2.25 -12.45 -8.65
C GLU A 85 -3.02 -13.42 -9.54
N GLU A 86 -3.81 -14.31 -8.94
CA GLU A 86 -4.57 -15.32 -9.68
C GLU A 86 -6.01 -14.89 -9.95
N LEU A 87 -6.64 -14.21 -8.98
CA LEU A 87 -8.04 -13.77 -9.08
C LEU A 87 -8.17 -12.31 -9.53
N ASN A 88 -7.05 -11.61 -9.73
CA ASN A 88 -6.98 -10.24 -10.23
C ASN A 88 -7.79 -9.24 -9.40
N ALA A 89 -7.77 -9.37 -8.07
CA ALA A 89 -8.40 -8.39 -7.19
C ALA A 89 -7.76 -7.01 -7.31
N ASP A 90 -8.59 -5.97 -7.24
CA ASP A 90 -8.15 -4.59 -7.18
C ASP A 90 -7.85 -4.22 -5.73
N TRP A 91 -6.56 -4.28 -5.38
CA TRP A 91 -6.06 -3.94 -4.05
C TRP A 91 -6.12 -2.44 -3.71
N THR A 92 -6.50 -1.58 -4.67
CA THR A 92 -6.61 -0.13 -4.48
C THR A 92 -7.99 0.33 -4.01
N LEU A 93 -8.96 -0.60 -3.98
CA LEU A 93 -10.32 -0.29 -3.58
C LEU A 93 -10.39 0.11 -2.10
N LYS A 94 -11.08 1.23 -1.87
CA LYS A 94 -11.36 1.76 -0.53
C LYS A 94 -12.74 1.33 -0.03
N ASN A 95 -12.80 0.97 1.25
CA ASN A 95 -14.02 0.70 2.00
C ASN A 95 -14.78 2.00 2.35
N ASN A 96 -15.84 1.90 3.15
CA ASN A 96 -16.67 3.06 3.53
C ASN A 96 -15.94 4.05 4.47
N GLU A 97 -14.87 3.62 5.13
CA GLU A 97 -13.98 4.50 5.91
C GLU A 97 -12.94 5.22 5.03
N GLY A 98 -12.89 4.90 3.73
CA GLY A 98 -11.90 5.45 2.81
C GLY A 98 -10.54 4.75 2.89
N LYS A 99 -10.46 3.58 3.53
CA LYS A 99 -9.23 2.79 3.67
C LYS A 99 -9.17 1.64 2.68
N THR A 100 -7.97 1.36 2.17
CA THR A 100 -7.63 0.17 1.39
C THR A 100 -7.34 -1.01 2.32
N ALA A 101 -7.30 -2.22 1.78
CA ALA A 101 -6.95 -3.42 2.55
C ALA A 101 -5.58 -3.29 3.24
N LEU A 102 -4.59 -2.68 2.58
CA LEU A 102 -3.29 -2.42 3.19
C LEU A 102 -3.40 -1.47 4.39
N GLU A 103 -4.11 -0.34 4.23
CA GLU A 103 -4.28 0.66 5.30
C GLU A 103 -4.99 0.05 6.52
N VAL A 104 -5.96 -0.85 6.32
CA VAL A 104 -6.61 -1.58 7.44
C VAL A 104 -5.65 -2.53 8.14
N LEU A 105 -4.91 -3.36 7.39
CA LEU A 105 -3.95 -4.32 7.96
C LEU A 105 -2.82 -3.64 8.75
N GLU A 106 -2.42 -2.43 8.35
CA GLU A 106 -1.41 -1.63 9.03
C GLU A 106 -1.86 -1.08 10.40
N GLU A 107 -3.17 -0.97 10.67
CA GLU A 107 -3.67 -0.51 11.95
C GLU A 107 -3.52 -1.58 13.04
N ASP A 108 -3.71 -2.85 12.69
CA ASP A 108 -3.65 -3.98 13.63
C ASP A 108 -2.26 -4.64 13.69
N VAL A 109 -1.44 -4.52 12.63
CA VAL A 109 -0.05 -5.04 12.50
C VAL A 109 0.07 -6.54 12.80
N GLU A 110 -1.01 -7.30 12.64
CA GLU A 110 -1.04 -8.73 13.00
C GLU A 110 -0.39 -9.63 11.93
N PHE A 111 -0.33 -9.16 10.67
CA PHE A 111 0.08 -9.97 9.50
C PHE A 111 1.22 -9.31 8.71
N PRO A 112 2.45 -9.23 9.27
CA PRO A 112 3.54 -8.45 8.69
C PRO A 112 3.94 -8.92 7.28
N GLU A 113 3.93 -10.23 7.00
CA GLU A 113 4.29 -10.74 5.69
C GLU A 113 3.29 -10.35 4.59
N LEU A 114 1.99 -10.29 4.92
CA LEU A 114 0.96 -9.84 4.00
C LEU A 114 1.03 -8.31 3.79
N ILE A 115 1.28 -7.56 4.86
CA ILE A 115 1.48 -6.10 4.81
C ILE A 115 2.67 -5.76 3.89
N ASP A 116 3.82 -6.39 4.11
CA ASP A 116 5.02 -6.14 3.30
C ASP A 116 4.79 -6.46 1.82
N TYR A 117 4.05 -7.54 1.54
CA TYR A 117 3.65 -7.89 0.17
C TYR A 117 2.73 -6.84 -0.47
N LEU A 118 1.68 -6.40 0.24
CA LEU A 118 0.75 -5.41 -0.28
C LEU A 118 1.39 -4.03 -0.42
N ARG A 119 2.35 -3.67 0.45
CA ARG A 119 3.20 -2.48 0.30
C ARG A 119 4.01 -2.53 -0.98
N GLU A 120 4.71 -3.64 -1.21
CA GLU A 120 5.50 -3.86 -2.41
C GLU A 120 4.62 -3.72 -3.67
N LYS A 121 3.41 -4.31 -3.66
CA LYS A 121 2.46 -4.23 -4.77
C LYS A 121 1.88 -2.84 -4.99
N SER A 122 1.63 -2.10 -3.93
CA SER A 122 1.04 -0.76 -4.01
C SER A 122 2.02 0.29 -4.56
N GLY A 123 3.30 -0.07 -4.74
CA GLY A 123 4.34 0.89 -5.14
C GLY A 123 4.60 1.95 -4.07
N VAL A 124 4.08 1.74 -2.84
CA VAL A 124 4.38 2.54 -1.67
C VAL A 124 5.77 2.12 -1.19
N VAL A 125 6.78 2.53 -1.96
CA VAL A 125 8.11 2.78 -1.40
C VAL A 125 7.87 3.85 -0.35
N GLN A 126 8.16 3.54 0.92
CA GLN A 126 7.88 4.35 2.09
C GLN A 126 7.59 5.83 1.77
N GLN A 127 6.33 6.26 1.89
CA GLN A 127 6.09 7.58 2.45
C GLN A 127 6.56 7.48 3.89
N SER A 128 7.86 7.63 4.07
CA SER A 128 8.42 7.73 5.38
C SER A 128 7.74 8.95 6.02
N ASP A 129 7.20 8.70 7.23
CA ASP A 129 6.60 9.64 8.17
C ASP A 129 7.67 10.66 8.63
N ASP A 130 8.18 11.42 7.67
CA ASP A 130 9.29 12.36 7.81
C ASP A 130 8.82 13.70 8.40
N GLY A 131 7.51 13.87 8.53
CA GLY A 131 6.90 15.19 8.71
C GLY A 131 7.09 16.14 7.52
N ILE A 132 7.58 15.66 6.37
CA ILE A 132 7.75 16.44 5.14
C ILE A 132 6.45 16.35 4.35
N ASP A 133 5.64 17.41 4.40
CA ASP A 133 4.39 17.49 3.64
C ASP A 133 4.64 17.68 2.13
N ASN A 134 3.61 17.41 1.32
CA ASN A 134 3.68 17.51 -0.14
C ASN A 134 4.00 18.94 -0.63
N GLU A 135 3.69 19.95 0.18
CA GLU A 135 3.91 21.36 -0.16
C GLU A 135 5.39 21.74 0.02
N GLN A 136 6.02 21.31 1.12
CA GLN A 136 7.45 21.43 1.36
C GLN A 136 8.26 20.71 0.28
N MET A 137 7.83 19.52 -0.13
CA MET A 137 8.45 18.78 -1.23
C MET A 137 8.37 19.55 -2.55
N ALA A 138 7.21 20.11 -2.89
CA ALA A 138 7.02 20.90 -4.11
C ALA A 138 7.86 22.19 -4.11
N GLN A 139 7.87 22.92 -2.99
CA GLN A 139 8.69 24.12 -2.84
C GLN A 139 10.18 23.82 -2.97
N PHE A 140 10.65 22.70 -2.42
CA PHE A 140 12.05 22.31 -2.53
C PHE A 140 12.42 21.87 -3.95
N LYS A 141 11.52 21.15 -4.66
CA LYS A 141 11.67 20.83 -6.09
C LYS A 141 11.83 22.10 -6.92
N ASP A 142 10.98 23.11 -6.70
CA ASP A 142 11.03 24.38 -7.43
C ASP A 142 12.31 25.17 -7.13
N ASN A 143 12.75 25.19 -5.88
CA ASN A 143 14.00 25.84 -5.49
C ASN A 143 15.22 25.15 -6.10
N LEU A 144 15.25 23.81 -6.13
CA LEU A 144 16.32 23.05 -6.80
C LEU A 144 16.36 23.34 -8.29
N ARG A 145 15.20 23.33 -8.95
CA ARG A 145 15.09 23.66 -10.38
C ARG A 145 15.58 25.07 -10.67
N TYR A 146 15.13 26.05 -9.89
CA TYR A 146 15.59 27.44 -10.02
C TYR A 146 17.10 27.57 -9.82
N THR A 147 17.65 26.85 -8.84
CA THR A 147 19.08 26.83 -8.54
C THR A 147 19.87 26.24 -9.70
N LEU A 148 19.44 25.12 -10.28
CA LEU A 148 20.08 24.52 -11.47
C LEU A 148 20.08 25.47 -12.68
N GLU A 149 18.97 26.18 -12.88
CA GLU A 149 18.78 27.11 -13.99
C GLU A 149 19.56 28.43 -13.83
N ASN A 150 19.80 28.89 -12.59
CA ASN A 150 20.32 30.25 -12.32
C ASN A 150 21.64 30.35 -11.56
N GLU A 151 22.15 29.28 -10.96
CA GLU A 151 23.48 29.34 -10.32
C GLU A 151 24.57 29.56 -11.39
N PRO A 152 25.47 30.52 -11.19
CA PRO A 152 26.64 30.68 -12.06
C PRO A 152 27.50 29.41 -11.97
N GLU A 153 28.17 29.04 -13.07
CA GLU A 153 29.23 28.02 -13.04
C GLU A 153 30.31 28.47 -12.05
N SER A 154 30.16 28.07 -10.80
CA SER A 154 31.12 28.32 -9.75
C SER A 154 32.08 27.14 -9.72
N ASN A 155 33.37 27.43 -9.53
CA ASN A 155 34.41 26.40 -9.45
C ASN A 155 34.38 25.64 -8.10
N ASP A 156 33.25 25.70 -7.39
CA ASP A 156 33.04 25.04 -6.13
C ASP A 156 32.74 23.54 -6.36
N PRO A 157 33.55 22.63 -5.77
CA PRO A 157 33.40 21.19 -5.98
C PRO A 157 32.02 20.65 -5.55
N GLU A 158 31.41 21.24 -4.53
CA GLU A 158 30.13 20.76 -3.98
C GLU A 158 28.96 21.09 -4.93
N SER A 159 28.94 22.31 -5.45
CA SER A 159 27.97 22.78 -6.44
C SER A 159 28.00 21.92 -7.72
N SER A 160 29.22 21.56 -8.16
CA SER A 160 29.43 20.69 -9.33
C SER A 160 28.96 19.26 -9.09
N ALA A 161 29.26 18.70 -7.91
CA ALA A 161 28.84 17.35 -7.55
C ALA A 161 27.31 17.22 -7.44
N ARG A 162 26.63 18.22 -6.87
CA ARG A 162 25.17 18.28 -6.75
C ARG A 162 24.49 18.24 -8.12
N ARG A 163 24.96 19.07 -9.06
CA ARG A 163 24.46 19.09 -10.44
C ARG A 163 24.68 17.76 -11.16
N GLN A 164 25.87 17.19 -11.03
CA GLN A 164 26.18 15.91 -11.65
C GLN A 164 25.29 14.79 -11.11
N LYS A 165 25.02 14.79 -9.81
CA LYS A 165 24.13 13.81 -9.17
C LYS A 165 22.69 13.94 -9.67
N ILE A 166 22.17 15.15 -9.78
CA ILE A 166 20.82 15.40 -10.31
C ILE A 166 20.72 14.99 -11.78
N GLN A 167 21.73 15.33 -12.60
CA GLN A 167 21.74 14.92 -14.00
C GLN A 167 21.75 13.38 -14.15
N GLN A 168 22.52 12.69 -13.32
CA GLN A 168 22.56 11.22 -13.32
C GLN A 168 21.18 10.61 -12.98
N ILE A 169 20.45 11.22 -12.05
CA ILE A 169 19.09 10.81 -11.68
C ILE A 169 18.13 11.04 -12.86
N LEU A 170 18.20 12.22 -13.50
CA LEU A 170 17.34 12.57 -14.64
C LEU A 170 17.58 11.68 -15.86
N ASP A 171 18.80 11.19 -16.05
CA ASP A 171 19.16 10.28 -17.14
C ASP A 171 18.79 8.81 -16.82
N GLY A 172 18.32 8.51 -15.61
CA GLY A 172 17.93 7.18 -15.14
C GLY A 172 16.51 6.77 -15.54
N GLY A 173 16.23 5.46 -15.55
CA GLY A 173 14.91 4.91 -15.91
C GLY A 173 13.80 5.17 -14.88
N ASN A 174 14.14 5.71 -13.70
CA ASN A 174 13.23 5.96 -12.58
C ASN A 174 13.46 7.35 -11.95
N ALA A 175 13.71 8.35 -12.81
CA ALA A 175 14.15 9.68 -12.42
C ALA A 175 13.25 10.38 -11.38
N GLU A 176 11.93 10.17 -11.44
CA GLU A 176 10.99 10.84 -10.53
C GLU A 176 11.12 10.33 -9.09
N GLN A 177 11.19 9.01 -8.89
CA GLN A 177 11.32 8.40 -7.58
C GLN A 177 12.70 8.67 -6.96
N GLU A 178 13.76 8.55 -7.76
CA GLU A 178 15.13 8.81 -7.30
C GLU A 178 15.36 10.28 -6.94
N LEU A 179 14.72 11.22 -7.66
CA LEU A 179 14.78 12.64 -7.36
C LEU A 179 14.09 12.96 -6.03
N GLU A 180 12.93 12.37 -5.78
CA GLU A 180 12.22 12.53 -4.51
C GLU A 180 13.02 12.01 -3.33
N GLN A 181 13.66 10.84 -3.48
CA GLN A 181 14.53 10.29 -2.46
C GLN A 181 15.72 11.21 -2.16
N TYR A 182 16.37 11.73 -3.21
CA TYR A 182 17.49 12.65 -3.07
C TYR A 182 17.09 13.95 -2.34
N ILE A 183 15.90 14.48 -2.64
CA ILE A 183 15.38 15.68 -1.96
C ILE A 183 15.11 15.40 -0.48
N ARG A 184 14.52 14.25 -0.15
CA ARG A 184 14.30 13.87 1.25
C ARG A 184 15.60 13.77 2.03
N GLU A 185 16.66 13.20 1.42
CA GLU A 185 17.99 13.13 2.05
C GLU A 185 18.57 14.52 2.32
N LEU A 186 18.46 15.46 1.38
CA LEU A 186 18.93 16.84 1.54
C LEU A 186 18.17 17.60 2.63
N ILE A 187 16.85 17.43 2.70
CA ILE A 187 16.03 18.05 3.75
C ILE A 187 16.44 17.49 5.10
N ARG A 188 16.59 16.17 5.25
CA ARG A 188 17.05 15.56 6.51
C ARG A 188 18.45 16.04 6.92
N SER A 189 19.39 16.18 5.98
CA SER A 189 20.73 16.66 6.30
C SER A 189 20.72 18.10 6.85
N GLN A 190 19.89 18.99 6.29
CA GLN A 190 19.74 20.35 6.82
C GLN A 190 19.16 20.37 8.25
N TRP A 191 18.22 19.49 8.56
CA TRP A 191 17.61 19.42 9.90
C TRP A 191 18.64 18.94 10.93
N THR A 192 19.47 17.96 10.59
CA THR A 192 20.54 17.48 11.47
C THR A 192 21.63 18.52 11.73
N GLU A 193 21.93 19.41 10.77
CA GLU A 193 22.89 20.50 10.98
C GLU A 193 22.34 21.56 11.95
N THR A 194 21.05 21.87 11.86
CA THR A 194 20.39 22.89 12.69
C THR A 194 20.34 22.50 14.18
N GLU A 195 20.19 21.21 14.51
CA GLU A 195 20.22 20.74 15.91
C GLU A 195 21.62 20.76 16.54
N THR A 196 22.68 20.65 15.73
CA THR A 196 24.04 20.72 16.26
C THR A 196 24.47 22.13 16.64
N GLU A 197 23.92 23.17 15.99
CA GLU A 197 24.24 24.57 16.31
C GLU A 197 23.56 25.08 17.61
N ASP A 198 22.34 24.64 17.95
CA ASP A 198 21.67 25.05 19.20
C ASP A 198 22.30 24.41 20.45
N SER A 199 22.92 23.23 20.31
CA SER A 199 23.65 22.58 21.41
C SER A 199 24.99 23.26 21.78
N GLY A 200 25.56 24.06 20.86
CA GLY A 200 26.80 24.80 21.06
C GLY A 200 26.65 26.17 21.74
N ALA A 201 25.45 26.78 21.69
CA ALA A 201 25.25 28.15 22.17
C ALA A 201 24.99 28.28 23.68
N LYS A 202 24.67 27.19 24.40
CA LYS A 202 24.38 27.22 25.85
C LYS A 202 25.59 27.01 26.78
N ARG A 203 26.81 26.87 26.25
CA ARG A 203 28.03 26.66 27.06
C ARG A 203 29.00 27.85 27.08
N ARG A 204 28.52 29.09 27.04
CA ARG A 204 29.35 30.28 27.38
C ARG A 204 28.53 31.36 28.10
N ARG A 205 27.94 31.02 29.25
CA ARG A 205 27.54 31.97 30.30
C ARG A 205 27.32 31.20 31.59
N GLY A 206 28.40 31.05 32.35
CA GLY A 206 28.48 30.50 33.70
C GLY A 206 29.77 30.99 34.30
#